data_AF-A0A938ZRI1-F1
#
_entry.id   AF-A0A938ZRI1-F1
#
_cell.length_a   1.000
_cell.length_b   1.000
_cell.length_c   1.000
_cell.angle_alpha   90.00
_cell.angle_beta   90.00
_cell.angle_gamma   90.00
#
_symmetry.space_group_name_H-M   'P 1'
#
loop_
_entity.id
_entity.type
_entity.pdbx_description
1 polymer ?
#
loop_
_entity_poly.entity_id
_entity_poly.type
_entity_poly.pdbx_seq_one_letter_code
_entity_poly.pdbx_strand_id
1 'polypeptide(L)'
;MKGLARLLTVFSLLLSCWGWLGTTQIAQAASFNSFAFPQVPVLAIERQNRADAKLGTEFGKKIDLNNTNVRAFQQFPGLYPTLAKKIITNAPYQKVEDVLDLAGLSDRQKETLQANLDKFTVTELEPAFNEGDDRFNNGIYR
;
A
#
# COMPACT_ATOMS: atom_id res chain seq x y z
N MET A 1 11.91 -23.16 -74.17
CA MET A 1 10.63 -22.89 -73.46
C MET A 1 10.60 -23.47 -72.04
N LYS A 2 10.78 -24.78 -71.83
CA LYS A 2 10.63 -25.41 -70.49
C LYS A 2 11.70 -25.01 -69.45
N GLY A 3 12.95 -24.80 -69.88
CA GLY A 3 14.03 -24.35 -68.98
C GLY A 3 13.87 -22.91 -68.47
N LEU A 4 13.40 -22.02 -69.34
CA LEU A 4 13.15 -20.61 -68.99
C LEU A 4 11.99 -20.48 -67.99
N ALA A 5 10.93 -21.28 -68.15
CA ALA A 5 9.82 -21.33 -67.21
C ALA A 5 10.24 -21.84 -65.82
N ARG A 6 11.17 -22.81 -65.76
CA ARG A 6 11.75 -23.30 -64.50
C ARG A 6 12.65 -22.25 -63.83
N LEU A 7 13.42 -21.51 -64.62
CA LEU A 7 14.27 -20.45 -64.10
C LEU A 7 13.45 -19.30 -63.51
N LEU A 8 12.37 -18.90 -64.19
CA LEU A 8 11.45 -17.87 -63.71
C LEU A 8 10.72 -18.27 -62.41
N THR A 9 10.33 -19.54 -62.28
CA THR A 9 9.66 -20.04 -61.05
C THR A 9 10.60 -20.11 -59.86
N VAL A 10 11.86 -20.53 -60.07
CA VAL A 10 12.87 -20.50 -59.00
C VAL A 10 13.19 -19.05 -58.61
N PHE A 11 13.30 -18.15 -59.59
CA PHE A 11 13.57 -16.74 -59.33
C PHE A 11 12.43 -16.05 -58.58
N SER A 12 11.16 -16.36 -58.92
CA SER A 12 10.01 -15.83 -58.18
C SER A 12 9.95 -16.36 -56.75
N LEU A 13 10.35 -17.61 -56.53
CA LEU A 13 10.39 -18.22 -55.19
C LEU A 13 11.49 -17.58 -54.33
N LEU A 14 12.66 -17.28 -54.90
CA LEU A 14 13.75 -16.63 -54.18
C LEU A 14 13.40 -15.18 -53.83
N LEU A 15 12.73 -14.44 -54.73
CA LEU A 15 12.25 -13.09 -54.46
C LEU A 15 11.19 -13.05 -53.35
N SER A 16 10.27 -14.02 -53.31
CA SER A 16 9.27 -14.09 -52.24
C SER A 16 9.88 -14.47 -50.89
N CYS A 17 10.88 -15.36 -50.86
CA CYS A 17 11.62 -15.68 -49.64
C CYS A 17 12.42 -14.49 -49.11
N TRP A 18 12.99 -13.63 -49.97
CA TRP A 18 13.71 -12.45 -49.50
C TRP A 18 12.80 -11.35 -48.94
N GLY A 19 11.58 -11.20 -49.45
CA GLY A 19 10.62 -10.21 -48.96
C GLY A 19 10.05 -10.54 -47.57
N TRP A 20 9.94 -11.83 -47.22
CA TRP A 20 9.30 -12.27 -45.97
C TRP A 20 10.27 -12.44 -44.79
N LEU A 21 11.57 -12.58 -45.05
CA LEU A 21 12.62 -12.75 -44.03
C LEU A 21 13.38 -11.44 -43.70
N GLY A 22 13.14 -10.36 -44.45
CA GLY A 22 13.91 -9.11 -44.36
C GLY A 22 13.30 -7.98 -43.53
N THR A 23 12.08 -8.14 -43.01
CA THR A 23 11.50 -7.14 -42.10
C THR A 23 11.43 -7.73 -40.70
N THR A 24 12.55 -7.67 -39.96
CA THR A 24 12.42 -7.64 -38.51
C THR A 24 11.62 -6.37 -38.21
N GLN A 25 10.33 -6.52 -37.92
CA GLN A 25 9.57 -5.44 -37.32
C GLN A 25 10.36 -5.04 -36.08
N ILE A 26 11.02 -3.88 -36.12
CA ILE A 26 11.55 -3.27 -34.91
C ILE A 26 10.33 -3.09 -34.05
N ALA A 27 10.22 -3.86 -32.96
CA ALA A 27 9.17 -3.68 -32.00
C ALA A 27 9.29 -2.25 -31.47
N GLN A 28 8.47 -1.36 -32.03
CA GLN A 28 8.34 -0.01 -31.50
C GLN A 28 7.57 -0.17 -30.19
N ALA A 29 8.30 -0.17 -29.08
CA ALA A 29 7.67 0.06 -27.79
C ALA A 29 6.96 1.41 -27.89
N ALA A 30 5.64 1.41 -27.72
CA ALA A 30 4.88 2.65 -27.59
C ALA A 30 5.47 3.41 -26.40
N SER A 31 6.22 4.47 -26.67
CA SER A 31 6.70 5.36 -25.64
C SER A 31 5.50 6.17 -25.16
N PHE A 32 5.12 6.02 -23.89
CA PHE A 32 4.08 6.84 -23.26
C PHE A 32 4.46 8.33 -23.17
N ASN A 33 5.65 8.73 -23.64
CA ASN A 33 6.15 10.10 -23.55
C ASN A 33 5.58 11.07 -24.60
N SER A 34 4.80 10.60 -25.58
CA SER A 34 4.23 11.48 -26.63
C SER A 34 2.90 12.12 -26.26
N PHE A 35 2.35 11.81 -25.09
CA PHE A 35 1.20 12.54 -24.56
C PHE A 35 1.68 13.69 -23.68
N ALA A 36 1.87 14.86 -24.29
CA ALA A 36 2.02 16.13 -23.60
C ALA A 36 0.66 16.56 -23.01
N PHE A 37 0.12 15.75 -22.09
CA PHE A 37 -0.85 16.28 -21.14
C PHE A 37 -0.07 17.17 -20.16
N PRO A 38 -0.59 18.36 -19.79
CA PRO A 38 -0.08 19.03 -18.60
C PRO A 38 -0.15 18.00 -17.48
N GLN A 39 1.01 17.60 -16.96
CA GLN A 39 1.09 16.66 -15.86
C GLN A 39 0.53 17.36 -14.64
N VAL A 40 -0.80 17.27 -14.48
CA VAL A 40 -1.47 17.78 -13.30
C VAL A 40 -0.90 16.95 -12.13
N PRO A 41 -0.38 17.57 -11.06
CA PRO A 41 0.24 16.86 -9.92
C PRO A 41 -0.71 15.87 -9.21
N VAL A 42 -1.98 15.84 -9.60
CA VAL A 42 -3.00 14.89 -9.16
C VAL A 42 -2.55 13.42 -9.34
N LEU A 43 -1.86 13.07 -10.43
CA LEU A 43 -1.37 11.70 -10.65
C LEU A 43 -0.17 11.30 -9.78
N ALA A 44 0.52 12.27 -9.18
CA ALA A 44 1.62 11.99 -8.25
C ALA A 44 1.09 11.65 -6.85
N ILE A 45 0.00 12.28 -6.42
CA ILE A 45 -0.69 11.99 -5.15
C ILE A 45 -1.32 10.58 -5.19
N GLU A 46 -1.89 10.17 -6.33
CA GLU A 46 -2.50 8.83 -6.48
C GLU A 46 -1.49 7.66 -6.47
N ARG A 47 -0.19 7.91 -6.73
CA ARG A 47 0.83 6.85 -6.82
C ARG A 47 1.69 6.67 -5.58
N GLN A 48 1.46 7.44 -4.51
CA GLN A 48 2.22 7.27 -3.27
C GLN A 48 1.76 6.01 -2.53
N ASN A 49 2.71 5.24 -1.98
CA ASN A 49 2.38 4.14 -1.08
C ASN A 49 1.64 4.70 0.14
N ARG A 50 0.42 4.22 0.38
CA ARG A 50 -0.45 4.69 1.47
C ARG A 50 0.19 4.50 2.84
N ALA A 51 0.91 3.40 3.06
CA ALA A 51 1.61 3.14 4.30
C ALA A 51 2.72 4.19 4.54
N ASP A 52 3.51 4.50 3.52
CA ASP A 52 4.57 5.52 3.60
C ASP A 52 3.98 6.92 3.83
N ALA A 53 2.86 7.24 3.14
CA ALA A 53 2.14 8.49 3.36
C ALA A 53 1.66 8.60 4.82
N LYS A 54 1.15 7.50 5.39
CA LYS A 54 0.68 7.46 6.77
C LYS A 54 1.80 7.67 7.79
N LEU A 55 2.99 7.12 7.54
CA LEU A 55 4.16 7.32 8.40
C LEU A 55 4.57 8.79 8.53
N GLY A 56 4.25 9.65 7.54
CA GLY A 56 4.46 11.10 7.63
C GLY A 56 3.47 11.85 8.53
N THR A 57 2.39 11.20 8.97
CA THR A 57 1.36 11.79 9.84
C THR A 57 1.66 11.58 11.32
N GLU A 58 0.72 11.94 12.20
CA GLU A 58 0.83 11.64 13.63
C GLU A 58 0.93 10.13 13.93
N PHE A 59 0.44 9.26 13.02
CA PHE A 59 0.61 7.80 13.10
C PHE A 59 2.09 7.38 13.22
N GLY A 60 3.01 8.08 12.56
CA GLY A 60 4.45 7.78 12.63
C GLY A 60 5.13 8.27 13.91
N LYS A 61 4.43 9.02 14.77
CA LYS A 61 5.00 9.70 15.94
C LYS A 61 4.46 9.17 17.27
N LYS A 62 3.22 8.70 17.28
CA LYS A 62 2.47 8.28 18.48
C LYS A 62 1.76 6.95 18.24
N ILE A 63 1.23 6.33 19.29
CA ILE A 63 0.33 5.19 19.12
C ILE A 63 -0.99 5.72 18.58
N ASP A 64 -1.31 5.38 17.33
CA ASP A 64 -2.59 5.64 16.72
C ASP A 64 -3.59 4.59 17.15
N LEU A 65 -4.61 5.01 17.89
CA LEU A 65 -5.64 4.12 18.43
C LEU A 65 -6.43 3.40 17.33
N ASN A 66 -6.45 3.92 16.10
CA ASN A 66 -7.15 3.35 14.97
C ASN A 66 -6.30 2.45 14.08
N ASN A 67 -4.96 2.55 14.13
CA ASN A 67 -4.11 1.93 13.11
C ASN A 67 -2.90 1.17 13.67
N THR A 68 -2.37 1.56 14.83
CA THR A 68 -1.13 0.96 15.34
C THR A 68 -1.35 -0.48 15.82
N ASN A 69 -0.35 -1.33 15.56
CA ASN A 69 -0.30 -2.72 16.03
C ASN A 69 -0.22 -2.83 17.57
N VAL A 70 -0.85 -3.88 18.11
CA VAL A 70 -0.97 -4.18 19.55
C VAL A 70 0.36 -4.19 20.31
N ARG A 71 1.46 -4.57 19.64
CA ARG A 71 2.77 -4.65 20.29
C ARG A 71 3.30 -3.28 20.69
N ALA A 72 2.92 -2.21 20.01
CA ALA A 72 3.37 -0.86 20.35
C ALA A 72 2.94 -0.46 21.78
N PHE A 73 1.80 -0.96 22.27
CA PHE A 73 1.32 -0.72 23.63
C PHE A 73 2.23 -1.31 24.71
N GLN A 74 3.16 -2.22 24.38
CA GLN A 74 4.17 -2.73 25.32
C GLN A 74 5.17 -1.65 25.74
N GLN A 75 5.29 -0.56 24.99
CA GLN A 75 6.19 0.55 25.31
C GLN A 75 5.77 1.31 26.58
N PHE A 76 4.49 1.24 26.97
CA PHE A 76 3.96 1.98 28.11
C PHE A 76 3.39 1.03 29.17
N PRO A 77 3.93 1.06 30.41
CA PRO A 77 3.51 0.16 31.47
C PRO A 77 2.00 0.18 31.75
N GLY A 78 1.39 -1.00 31.87
CA GLY A 78 -0.03 -1.15 32.20
C GLY A 78 -0.98 -1.15 31.01
N LEU A 79 -0.53 -0.81 29.79
CA LEU A 79 -1.38 -0.84 28.61
C LEU A 79 -1.51 -2.25 28.00
N TYR A 80 -0.43 -3.03 27.94
CA TYR A 80 -0.45 -4.39 27.40
C TYR A 80 -0.61 -5.45 28.51
N PRO A 81 -1.40 -6.53 28.31
CA PRO A 81 -2.20 -6.86 27.13
C PRO A 81 -3.66 -6.37 27.20
N THR A 82 -4.20 -6.13 28.41
CA THR A 82 -5.65 -6.01 28.63
C THR A 82 -6.25 -4.73 28.04
N LEU A 83 -5.63 -3.56 28.30
CA LEU A 83 -6.09 -2.29 27.74
C LEU A 83 -5.87 -2.27 26.23
N ALA A 84 -4.72 -2.72 25.74
CA ALA A 84 -4.41 -2.81 24.32
C ALA A 84 -5.46 -3.64 23.56
N LYS A 85 -5.86 -4.80 24.10
CA LYS A 85 -6.95 -5.61 23.53
C LYS A 85 -8.25 -4.82 23.45
N LYS A 86 -8.68 -4.21 24.57
CA LYS A 86 -9.91 -3.40 24.62
C LYS A 86 -9.87 -2.25 23.62
N ILE A 87 -8.74 -1.57 23.49
CA ILE A 87 -8.57 -0.45 22.56
C ILE A 87 -8.75 -0.92 21.11
N ILE A 88 -8.04 -1.98 20.72
CA ILE A 88 -8.08 -2.47 19.33
C ILE A 88 -9.47 -3.01 18.97
N THR A 89 -10.12 -3.76 19.86
CA THR A 89 -11.43 -4.36 19.57
C THR A 89 -12.58 -3.35 19.51
N ASN A 90 -12.38 -2.13 20.02
CA ASN A 90 -13.41 -1.07 20.03
C ASN A 90 -13.04 0.12 19.15
N ALA A 91 -11.92 0.05 18.42
CA ALA A 91 -11.62 1.00 17.35
C ALA A 91 -12.65 0.86 16.20
N PRO A 92 -12.91 1.93 15.43
CA PRO A 92 -12.23 3.22 15.45
C PRO A 92 -12.80 4.24 16.47
N TYR A 93 -11.95 5.18 16.86
CA TYR A 93 -12.24 6.35 17.68
C TYR A 93 -12.28 7.62 16.81
N GLN A 94 -13.00 8.66 17.26
CA GLN A 94 -13.03 9.96 16.58
C GLN A 94 -11.99 10.92 17.15
N LYS A 95 -11.77 10.87 18.46
CA LYS A 95 -10.75 11.62 19.19
C LYS A 95 -10.09 10.75 20.26
N VAL A 96 -8.95 11.19 20.77
CA VAL A 96 -8.14 10.41 21.71
C VAL A 96 -8.92 10.11 23.00
N GLU A 97 -9.73 11.05 23.46
CA GLU A 97 -10.46 10.96 24.73
C GLU A 97 -11.56 9.89 24.73
N ASP A 98 -12.06 9.50 23.55
CA ASP A 98 -13.11 8.47 23.41
C ASP A 98 -12.67 7.11 23.98
N VAL A 99 -11.35 6.89 24.13
CA VAL A 99 -10.80 5.68 24.77
C VAL A 99 -11.22 5.55 26.24
N LEU A 100 -11.56 6.66 26.89
CA LEU A 100 -12.00 6.67 28.30
C LEU A 100 -13.45 6.20 28.49
N ASP A 101 -14.22 6.17 27.39
CA ASP A 101 -15.64 5.78 27.38
C ASP A 101 -15.84 4.28 27.15
N LEU A 102 -14.75 3.51 27.07
CA LEU A 102 -14.82 2.06 26.89
C LEU A 102 -15.60 1.37 28.02
N ALA A 103 -16.52 0.49 27.63
CA ALA A 103 -17.32 -0.27 28.57
C ALA A 103 -16.44 -1.20 29.44
N GLY A 104 -16.73 -1.23 30.74
CA GLY A 104 -16.06 -2.10 31.70
C GLY A 104 -14.59 -1.77 31.93
N LEU A 105 -14.21 -0.49 31.86
CA LEU A 105 -12.94 -0.01 32.42
C LEU A 105 -13.05 0.09 33.96
N SER A 106 -12.05 -0.42 34.67
CA SER A 106 -11.87 -0.10 36.09
C SER A 106 -11.32 1.31 36.29
N ASP A 107 -11.43 1.85 37.50
CA ASP A 107 -10.88 3.18 37.81
C ASP A 107 -9.38 3.25 37.55
N ARG A 108 -8.64 2.21 37.96
CA ARG A 108 -7.21 2.08 37.69
C ARG A 108 -6.88 2.04 36.19
N GLN A 109 -7.74 1.44 35.38
CA GLN A 109 -7.59 1.42 33.92
C GLN A 109 -7.83 2.81 33.33
N LYS A 110 -8.84 3.55 33.79
CA LYS A 110 -9.08 4.93 33.38
C LYS A 110 -7.91 5.84 33.74
N GLU A 111 -7.39 5.76 34.97
CA GLU A 111 -6.18 6.49 35.38
C GLU A 111 -4.99 6.19 34.48
N THR A 112 -4.79 4.91 34.14
CA THR A 112 -3.69 4.49 33.24
C THR A 112 -3.86 5.11 31.85
N LEU A 113 -5.07 5.12 31.29
CA LEU A 113 -5.35 5.75 30.01
C LEU A 113 -5.14 7.26 30.07
N GLN A 114 -5.67 7.92 31.11
CA GLN A 114 -5.51 9.36 31.34
C GLN A 114 -4.03 9.78 31.41
N ALA A 115 -3.21 9.01 32.11
CA ALA A 115 -1.77 9.26 32.23
C ALA A 115 -0.98 9.08 30.93
N ASN A 116 -1.59 8.51 29.88
CA ASN A 116 -0.93 8.23 28.60
C ASN A 116 -1.63 8.89 27.39
N LEU A 117 -2.64 9.75 27.58
CA LEU A 117 -3.35 10.39 26.46
C LEU A 117 -2.40 11.18 25.55
N ASP A 118 -1.33 11.75 26.10
CA ASP A 118 -0.32 12.47 25.32
C ASP A 118 0.49 11.56 24.38
N LYS A 119 0.53 10.25 24.66
CA LYS A 119 1.18 9.22 23.83
C LYS A 119 0.32 8.70 22.70
N PHE A 120 -0.96 9.07 22.68
CA PHE A 120 -1.92 8.61 21.71
C PHE A 120 -2.21 9.66 20.64
N THR A 121 -2.67 9.18 19.51
CA THR A 121 -3.26 9.98 18.44
C THR A 121 -4.43 9.20 17.84
N VAL A 122 -5.22 9.87 17.02
CA VAL A 122 -6.29 9.27 16.23
C VAL A 122 -6.16 9.83 14.83
N THR A 123 -5.99 8.95 13.85
CA THR A 123 -6.09 9.34 12.44
C THR A 123 -7.13 8.48 11.73
N GLU A 124 -7.46 8.83 10.49
CA GLU A 124 -8.37 8.04 9.67
C GLU A 124 -7.93 6.58 9.61
N LEU A 125 -8.88 5.66 9.58
CA LEU A 125 -8.59 4.24 9.48
C LEU A 125 -7.93 3.95 8.12
N GLU A 126 -6.78 3.30 8.14
CA GLU A 126 -6.00 2.93 6.96
C GLU A 126 -6.04 1.41 6.75
N PRO A 127 -6.67 0.92 5.66
CA PRO A 127 -6.75 -0.51 5.35
C PRO A 127 -5.40 -1.22 5.38
N ALA A 128 -4.33 -0.56 4.92
CA ALA A 128 -2.97 -1.13 4.90
C ALA A 128 -2.41 -1.53 6.28
N PHE A 129 -3.01 -1.08 7.38
CA PHE A 129 -2.63 -1.48 8.74
C PHE A 129 -3.74 -2.24 9.50
N ASN A 130 -4.94 -2.33 8.93
CA ASN A 130 -6.13 -2.87 9.61
C ASN A 130 -6.63 -4.18 9.04
N GLU A 131 -6.46 -4.41 7.74
CA GLU A 131 -6.86 -5.67 7.12
C GLU A 131 -5.93 -6.82 7.54
N GLY A 132 -6.39 -8.07 7.36
CA GLY A 132 -5.58 -9.26 7.67
C GLY A 132 -5.29 -9.49 9.16
N ASP A 133 -5.99 -8.79 10.06
CA ASP A 133 -5.69 -8.77 11.50
C ASP A 133 -4.26 -8.27 11.82
N ASP A 134 -3.69 -7.42 10.95
CA ASP A 134 -2.33 -6.88 11.08
C ASP A 134 -2.15 -6.06 12.37
N ARG A 135 -3.24 -5.51 12.93
CA ARG A 135 -3.21 -4.87 14.24
C ARG A 135 -2.94 -5.85 15.39
N PHE A 136 -3.27 -7.13 15.24
CA PHE A 136 -2.91 -8.17 16.20
C PHE A 136 -1.56 -8.81 15.85
N ASN A 137 -1.32 -9.11 14.58
CA ASN A 137 -0.11 -9.78 14.11
C ASN A 137 0.30 -9.27 12.73
N ASN A 138 1.28 -8.37 12.68
CA ASN A 138 1.83 -7.81 11.45
C ASN A 138 3.01 -8.60 10.88
N GLY A 139 3.23 -9.85 11.31
CA GLY A 139 4.33 -10.68 10.81
C GLY A 139 5.73 -10.29 11.29
N ILE A 140 5.88 -9.27 12.16
CA ILE A 140 7.19 -8.82 12.64
C ILE A 140 7.53 -9.52 13.95
N TYR A 141 8.65 -10.23 14.01
CA TYR A 141 9.16 -10.94 15.18
C TYR A 141 10.67 -10.68 15.36
N ARG A 142 11.27 -11.22 16.42
CA ARG A 142 12.72 -11.20 16.66
C ARG A 142 13.33 -12.55 16.34
#